data_AF-A0A821A3B7-F1
#
_entry.id   AF-A0A821A3B7-F1
#
_cell.length_a   1.000
_cell.length_b   1.000
_cell.length_c   1.000
_cell.angle_alpha   90.00
_cell.angle_beta   90.00
_cell.angle_gamma   90.00
#
_symmetry.space_group_name_H-M   'P 1'
#
loop_
_entity.id
_entity.type
_entity.pdbx_description
1 polymer ?
#
loop_
_entity_poly.entity_id
_entity_poly.type
_entity_poly.pdbx_seq_one_letter_code
_entity_poly.pdbx_strand_id
1 'polypeptide(L)'
;MFERSNKLQKIFKDGGHEIMINDGDVQLHRKNHRLLIEDSNLREINLCPFIGYAQEHILPLLDVCIPLQLIIPDILKYASMALQRIPDYPPDNLTRDESAAIHLYTMEWDDDTNGSLYSHLNYALRKGDQEELQPWLKYLKLFLTALTKIPCSSTQVVWR
;
A
#
# COMPACT_ATOMS: atom_id res chain seq x y z
N MET A 1 -28.25 46.41 26.25
CA MET A 1 -27.01 45.92 25.62
C MET A 1 -27.34 44.57 24.99
N PHE A 2 -27.35 44.52 23.66
CA PHE A 2 -27.57 43.34 22.82
C PHE A 2 -26.49 42.27 23.12
N GLU A 3 -26.63 40.96 22.90
CA GLU A 3 -27.42 40.26 21.90
C GLU A 3 -27.58 38.77 22.24
N ARG A 4 -28.68 38.18 21.76
CA ARG A 4 -29.00 36.76 21.80
C ARG A 4 -28.01 35.93 20.97
N SER A 5 -27.74 34.70 21.39
CA SER A 5 -27.42 33.62 20.46
C SER A 5 -28.02 32.31 20.94
N ASN A 6 -29.27 32.10 20.51
CA ASN A 6 -29.90 30.80 20.40
C ASN A 6 -29.06 29.97 19.42
N LYS A 7 -28.30 28.98 19.90
CA LYS A 7 -27.64 28.01 19.02
C LYS A 7 -28.63 26.88 18.75
N LEU A 8 -29.03 26.80 17.48
CA LEU A 8 -30.03 25.87 16.94
C LEU A 8 -29.69 24.42 17.28
N GLN A 9 -30.61 23.75 17.97
CA GLN A 9 -30.61 22.30 18.16
C GLN A 9 -31.08 21.65 16.86
N LYS A 10 -30.23 20.85 16.22
CA LYS A 10 -30.62 20.09 15.02
C LYS A 10 -31.12 18.72 15.45
N ILE A 11 -32.44 18.61 15.61
CA ILE A 11 -33.14 17.36 15.90
C ILE A 11 -33.36 16.65 14.57
N PHE A 12 -32.74 15.49 14.36
CA PHE A 12 -33.10 14.59 13.27
C PHE A 12 -34.02 13.50 13.83
N LYS A 13 -35.28 13.47 13.36
CA LYS A 13 -36.23 12.40 13.68
C LYS A 13 -36.31 11.46 12.50
N ASP A 14 -35.72 10.28 12.64
CA ASP A 14 -36.17 9.10 11.91
C ASP A 14 -36.18 7.91 12.87
N GLY A 15 -37.28 7.16 12.87
CA GLY A 15 -37.39 5.85 13.51
C GLY A 15 -36.90 5.69 14.97
N GLY A 16 -37.49 6.41 15.93
CA GLY A 16 -37.69 5.89 17.29
C GLY A 16 -36.49 5.65 18.23
N HIS A 17 -35.29 6.18 17.96
CA HIS A 17 -34.19 6.16 18.93
C HIS A 17 -33.55 7.56 19.09
N GLU A 18 -33.61 8.12 20.31
CA GLU A 18 -32.90 9.35 20.68
C GLU A 18 -31.41 9.05 20.88
N ILE A 19 -30.55 9.64 20.04
CA ILE A 19 -29.10 9.55 20.20
C ILE A 19 -28.61 10.90 20.71
N MET A 20 -28.23 10.97 21.99
CA MET A 20 -27.52 12.13 22.55
C MET A 20 -26.04 12.00 22.23
N ILE A 21 -25.52 12.87 21.36
CA ILE A 21 -24.08 13.00 21.13
C ILE A 21 -23.58 14.09 22.07
N ASN A 22 -22.84 13.71 23.11
CA ASN A 22 -22.09 14.66 23.94
C ASN A 22 -20.83 15.09 23.18
N ASP A 23 -20.66 16.41 23.01
CA ASP A 23 -19.39 17.02 22.63
C ASP A 23 -18.38 16.79 23.76
N GLY A 24 -17.69 15.65 23.70
CA GLY A 24 -16.52 15.36 24.53
C GLY A 24 -15.26 15.83 23.79
N ASP A 25 -14.54 16.77 24.41
CA ASP A 25 -13.28 17.32 23.92
C ASP A 25 -12.26 16.22 23.58
N VAL A 26 -12.08 15.95 22.28
CA VAL A 26 -11.02 15.07 21.78
C VAL A 26 -9.69 15.82 21.90
N GLN A 27 -8.92 15.52 22.93
CA GLN A 27 -7.56 16.04 23.06
C GLN A 27 -6.62 15.35 22.07
N LEU A 28 -6.31 16.05 20.98
CA LEU A 28 -5.30 15.64 20.00
C LEU A 28 -3.89 15.93 20.53
N HIS A 29 -3.15 14.90 20.92
CA HIS A 29 -1.72 15.03 21.26
C HIS A 29 -0.83 14.48 20.14
N ARG A 30 0.17 15.26 19.73
CA ARG A 30 1.04 14.96 18.59
C ARG A 30 2.37 14.39 19.10
N LYS A 31 2.61 13.09 18.93
CA LYS A 31 3.95 12.49 19.03
C LYS A 31 4.23 11.67 17.77
N ASN A 32 5.32 12.02 17.09
CA ASN A 32 5.94 11.31 15.96
C ASN A 32 4.97 10.84 14.86
N HIS A 33 4.59 11.76 13.96
CA HIS A 33 3.98 11.55 12.62
C HIS A 33 2.79 10.59 12.47
N ARG A 34 2.26 10.00 13.54
CA ARG A 34 1.11 9.10 13.51
C ARG A 34 0.09 9.60 14.52
N LEU A 35 -1.08 10.02 14.03
CA LEU A 35 -2.24 10.30 14.88
C LEU A 35 -2.73 8.95 15.43
N LEU A 36 -2.60 8.75 16.74
CA LEU A 36 -3.30 7.67 17.43
C LEU A 36 -4.56 8.29 18.02
N ILE A 37 -5.71 7.81 17.58
CA ILE A 37 -6.99 8.09 18.26
C ILE A 37 -7.00 7.16 19.47
N GLU A 38 -6.84 7.74 20.66
CA GLU A 38 -6.92 7.01 21.92
C GLU A 38 -8.41 6.88 22.32
N ASP A 39 -9.20 6.21 21.50
CA ASP A 39 -10.59 5.90 21.83
C ASP A 39 -10.62 4.59 22.62
N SER A 40 -10.94 4.68 23.91
CA SER A 40 -11.03 3.54 24.85
C SER A 40 -12.21 2.59 24.57
N ASN A 41 -12.83 2.70 23.39
CA ASN A 41 -13.94 1.88 22.91
C ASN A 41 -13.66 1.33 21.50
N LEU A 42 -12.45 0.81 21.29
CA LEU A 42 -12.14 -0.03 20.14
C LEU A 42 -13.00 -1.31 20.22
N ARG A 43 -14.25 -1.24 19.76
CA ARG A 43 -14.81 -2.36 18.99
C ARG A 43 -13.74 -2.67 17.98
N GLU A 44 -13.09 -3.83 18.10
CA GLU A 44 -12.02 -4.33 17.25
C GLU A 44 -12.15 -3.72 15.86
N ILE A 45 -11.42 -2.61 15.64
CA ILE A 45 -11.20 -2.16 14.29
C ILE A 45 -10.46 -3.35 13.73
N ASN A 46 -11.11 -4.03 12.79
CA ASN A 46 -10.68 -5.24 12.11
C ASN A 46 -9.37 -4.91 11.38
N LEU A 47 -8.31 -4.76 12.16
CA LEU A 47 -6.99 -4.33 11.75
C LEU A 47 -6.37 -5.56 11.12
N CYS A 48 -6.49 -5.58 9.80
CA CYS A 48 -5.92 -6.53 8.85
C CYS A 48 -6.77 -7.76 8.54
N PRO A 49 -7.57 -7.69 7.46
CA PRO A 49 -7.85 -8.87 6.60
C PRO A 49 -6.59 -9.40 5.87
N PHE A 50 -5.41 -9.11 6.41
CA PHE A 50 -4.08 -9.28 5.82
C PHE A 50 -3.14 -10.09 6.72
N ILE A 51 -3.70 -10.77 7.74
CA ILE A 51 -2.98 -11.69 8.63
C ILE A 51 -2.23 -12.80 7.87
N GLY A 52 -2.43 -12.99 6.56
CA GLY A 52 -1.61 -13.87 5.72
C GLY A 52 -0.32 -13.24 5.17
N TYR A 53 -0.26 -11.91 5.01
CA TYR A 53 0.84 -11.24 4.31
C TYR A 53 2.18 -11.36 5.02
N ALA A 54 2.21 -11.27 6.35
CA ALA A 54 3.46 -11.39 7.10
C ALA A 54 3.99 -12.85 7.10
N GLN A 55 3.09 -13.83 7.09
CA GLN A 55 3.38 -15.27 7.21
C GLN A 55 3.69 -15.95 5.88
N GLU A 56 3.39 -15.34 4.73
CA GLU A 56 3.71 -15.94 3.43
C GLU A 56 5.24 -16.13 3.23
N HIS A 57 5.65 -17.19 2.56
CA HIS A 57 7.07 -17.34 2.20
C HIS A 57 7.43 -16.38 1.05
N ILE A 58 8.68 -15.89 1.03
CA ILE A 58 9.19 -15.14 -0.12
C ILE A 58 9.33 -16.15 -1.27
N LEU A 59 8.62 -15.89 -2.36
CA LEU A 59 8.60 -16.74 -3.55
C LEU A 59 9.50 -16.14 -4.65
N PRO A 60 10.02 -16.98 -5.57
CA PRO A 60 10.73 -16.51 -6.77
C PRO A 60 9.92 -15.51 -7.60
N LEU A 61 10.60 -14.64 -8.37
CA LEU A 61 9.94 -13.55 -9.10
C LEU A 61 8.87 -14.06 -10.08
N LEU A 62 9.13 -15.17 -10.77
CA LEU A 62 8.18 -15.72 -11.73
C LEU A 62 6.89 -16.19 -11.04
N ASP A 63 7.03 -16.85 -9.89
CA ASP A 63 5.89 -17.39 -9.13
C ASP A 63 5.00 -16.29 -8.57
N VAL A 64 5.60 -15.18 -8.08
CA VAL A 64 4.81 -14.03 -7.61
C VAL A 64 4.07 -13.31 -8.73
N CYS A 65 4.56 -13.40 -9.98
CA CYS A 65 3.95 -12.79 -11.16
C CYS A 65 2.84 -13.65 -11.78
N ILE A 66 2.72 -14.93 -11.42
CA ILE A 66 1.63 -15.81 -11.91
C ILE A 66 0.24 -15.20 -11.71
N PRO A 67 -0.17 -14.77 -10.49
CA PRO A 67 -1.50 -14.18 -10.29
C PRO A 67 -1.72 -12.87 -11.07
N LEU A 68 -0.65 -12.18 -11.46
CA LEU A 68 -0.71 -10.91 -12.18
C LEU A 68 -0.98 -11.09 -13.68
N GLN A 69 -0.83 -12.30 -14.24
CA GLN A 69 -1.07 -12.56 -15.67
C GLN A 69 -2.49 -12.21 -16.12
N LEU A 70 -3.47 -12.34 -15.22
CA LEU A 70 -4.86 -12.00 -15.51
C LEU A 70 -5.07 -10.49 -15.68
N ILE A 71 -4.21 -9.67 -15.08
CA ILE A 71 -4.26 -8.21 -15.14
C ILE A 71 -3.33 -7.71 -16.25
N ILE A 72 -2.15 -8.31 -16.34
CA ILE A 72 -1.11 -7.98 -17.30
C ILE A 72 -0.67 -9.26 -18.00
N PRO A 73 -1.19 -9.54 -19.22
CA PRO A 73 -0.92 -10.79 -19.92
C PRO A 73 0.58 -11.10 -20.11
N ASP A 74 1.38 -10.08 -20.44
CA ASP A 74 2.80 -10.24 -20.75
C ASP A 74 3.74 -10.16 -19.54
N ILE A 75 3.22 -10.14 -18.31
CA ILE A 75 4.04 -9.93 -17.11
C ILE A 75 5.17 -10.95 -16.95
N LEU A 76 4.94 -12.21 -17.30
CA LEU A 76 5.96 -13.26 -17.18
C LEU A 76 7.11 -13.06 -18.16
N LYS A 77 6.83 -12.53 -19.36
CA LYS A 77 7.86 -12.19 -20.36
C LYS A 77 8.77 -11.11 -19.79
N TYR A 78 8.18 -10.03 -19.28
CA TYR A 78 8.95 -8.94 -18.68
C TYR A 78 9.70 -9.37 -17.41
N ALA A 79 9.10 -10.19 -16.56
CA ALA A 79 9.77 -10.76 -15.38
C ALA A 79 10.98 -11.61 -15.77
N SER A 80 10.86 -12.41 -16.84
CA SER A 80 11.98 -13.20 -17.37
C SER A 80 13.09 -12.30 -17.93
N MET A 81 12.73 -11.25 -18.67
CA MET A 81 13.70 -10.27 -19.17
C MET A 81 14.41 -9.53 -18.02
N ALA A 82 13.68 -9.20 -16.94
CA ALA A 82 14.26 -8.59 -15.76
C ALA A 82 15.28 -9.53 -15.09
N LEU A 83 14.94 -10.81 -14.91
CA LEU A 83 15.87 -11.80 -14.37
C LEU A 83 17.13 -11.96 -15.24
N GLN A 84 16.99 -11.94 -16.56
CA GLN A 84 18.14 -12.08 -17.48
C GLN A 84 19.11 -10.89 -17.42
N ARG A 85 18.65 -9.70 -17.01
CA ARG A 85 19.49 -8.51 -16.87
C ARG A 85 20.25 -8.45 -15.55
N ILE A 86 19.81 -9.21 -14.55
CA ILE A 86 20.45 -9.26 -13.24
C ILE A 86 21.50 -10.38 -13.23
N PRO A 87 22.75 -10.09 -12.80
CA PRO A 87 23.77 -11.11 -12.66
C PRO A 87 23.38 -12.14 -11.59
N ASP A 88 23.87 -13.38 -11.72
CA ASP A 88 23.55 -14.46 -10.77
C ASP A 88 24.00 -14.16 -9.34
N TYR A 89 25.07 -13.36 -9.21
CA TYR A 89 25.57 -12.86 -7.94
C TYR A 89 25.60 -11.32 -7.98
N PRO A 90 24.51 -10.64 -7.59
CA PRO A 90 24.53 -9.19 -7.46
C PRO A 90 25.55 -8.78 -6.39
N PRO A 91 26.27 -7.66 -6.58
CA PRO A 91 27.23 -7.16 -5.58
C PRO A 91 26.52 -6.62 -4.32
N ASP A 92 25.21 -6.43 -4.39
CA ASP A 92 24.38 -5.92 -3.32
C ASP A 92 23.90 -7.08 -2.41
N ASN A 93 23.55 -6.80 -1.16
CA ASN A 93 22.98 -7.78 -0.21
C ASN A 93 21.56 -8.28 -0.59
N LEU A 94 21.19 -8.13 -1.86
CA LEU A 94 19.91 -8.51 -2.44
C LEU A 94 20.01 -9.89 -3.07
N THR A 95 18.93 -10.66 -3.04
CA THR A 95 18.84 -11.85 -3.88
C THR A 95 18.66 -11.45 -5.35
N ARG A 96 18.90 -12.40 -6.26
CA ARG A 96 18.65 -12.21 -7.69
C ARG A 96 17.18 -11.85 -7.96
N ASP A 97 16.24 -12.54 -7.30
CA ASP A 97 14.80 -12.27 -7.44
C ASP A 97 14.41 -10.90 -6.88
N GLU A 98 15.00 -10.48 -5.76
CA GLU A 98 14.76 -9.16 -5.16
C GLU A 98 15.25 -8.03 -6.08
N SER A 99 16.46 -8.17 -6.61
CA SER A 99 17.03 -7.23 -7.57
C SER A 99 16.20 -7.16 -8.85
N ALA A 100 15.77 -8.33 -9.35
CA ALA A 100 14.93 -8.42 -10.53
C ALA A 100 13.52 -7.83 -10.31
N ALA A 101 12.96 -7.95 -9.10
CA ALA A 101 11.68 -7.33 -8.74
C ALA A 101 11.76 -5.80 -8.81
N ILE A 102 12.86 -5.21 -8.32
CA ILE A 102 13.11 -3.76 -8.43
C ILE A 102 13.30 -3.37 -9.90
N HIS A 103 14.12 -4.11 -10.64
CA HIS A 103 14.35 -3.85 -12.06
C HIS A 103 13.04 -3.86 -12.84
N LEU A 104 12.19 -4.88 -12.62
CA LEU A 104 10.89 -5.01 -13.25
C LEU A 104 9.96 -3.83 -12.95
N TYR A 105 9.98 -3.29 -11.73
CA TYR A 105 9.20 -2.09 -11.37
C TYR A 105 9.67 -0.86 -12.16
N THR A 106 10.98 -0.69 -12.33
CA THR A 106 11.58 0.46 -13.04
C THR A 106 11.69 0.28 -14.55
N MET A 107 11.34 -0.90 -15.07
CA MET A 107 11.50 -1.24 -16.47
C MET A 107 10.44 -0.51 -17.30
N GLU A 108 10.90 0.21 -18.33
CA GLU A 108 10.01 0.71 -19.38
C GLU A 108 9.63 -0.44 -20.32
N TRP A 109 8.37 -0.46 -20.75
CA TRP A 109 7.84 -1.48 -21.64
C TRP A 109 7.64 -0.84 -23.00
N ASP A 110 8.07 -1.53 -24.06
CA ASP A 110 8.05 -1.00 -25.43
C ASP A 110 6.62 -0.86 -25.99
N ASP A 111 5.61 -1.39 -25.30
CA ASP A 111 4.23 -1.37 -25.74
C ASP A 111 3.43 -0.30 -24.97
N ASP A 112 3.28 0.87 -25.61
CA ASP A 112 2.57 2.04 -25.09
C ASP A 112 1.08 1.78 -24.78
N THR A 113 0.53 0.68 -25.29
CA THR A 113 -0.92 0.42 -25.24
C THR A 113 -1.41 -0.13 -23.90
N ASN A 114 -0.59 -0.94 -23.23
CA ASN A 114 -1.00 -1.63 -22.02
C ASN A 114 -0.45 -1.01 -20.74
N GLY A 115 0.55 -0.12 -20.82
CA GLY A 115 1.16 0.49 -19.63
C GLY A 115 2.07 -0.47 -18.86
N SER A 116 3.09 0.08 -18.22
CA SER A 116 4.09 -0.68 -17.47
C SER A 116 3.57 -1.29 -16.16
N LEU A 117 4.36 -2.17 -15.53
CA LEU A 117 4.06 -2.71 -14.22
C LEU A 117 3.79 -1.60 -13.17
N TYR A 118 4.66 -0.60 -13.12
CA TYR A 118 4.51 0.49 -12.14
C TYR A 118 3.21 1.26 -12.34
N SER A 119 2.73 1.38 -13.58
CA SER A 119 1.51 2.12 -13.90
C SER A 119 0.29 1.42 -13.30
N HIS A 120 0.17 0.10 -13.51
CA HIS A 120 -0.90 -0.71 -12.94
C HIS A 120 -0.83 -0.82 -11.43
N LEU A 121 0.36 -1.07 -10.88
CA LEU A 121 0.54 -1.21 -9.45
C LEU A 121 0.20 0.10 -8.73
N ASN A 122 0.71 1.23 -9.22
CA ASN A 122 0.40 2.53 -8.62
C ASN A 122 -1.08 2.89 -8.76
N TYR A 123 -1.76 2.46 -9.82
CA TYR A 123 -3.20 2.61 -9.97
C TYR A 123 -3.98 1.79 -8.93
N ALA A 124 -3.68 0.49 -8.80
CA ALA A 124 -4.31 -0.39 -7.83
C ALA A 124 -4.13 0.12 -6.39
N LEU A 125 -2.91 0.56 -6.05
CA LEU A 125 -2.60 1.14 -4.73
C LEU A 125 -3.38 2.43 -4.45
N ARG A 126 -3.63 3.26 -5.46
CA ARG A 126 -4.41 4.51 -5.31
C ARG A 126 -5.91 4.26 -5.18
N LYS A 127 -6.44 3.26 -5.90
CA LYS A 127 -7.86 2.90 -5.81
C LYS A 127 -8.19 2.37 -4.41
N GLY A 128 -7.26 1.66 -3.78
CA GLY A 128 -7.43 1.15 -2.41
C GLY A 128 -8.47 0.03 -2.29
N ASP A 129 -8.82 -0.59 -3.41
CA ASP A 129 -9.75 -1.72 -3.46
C ASP A 129 -9.05 -3.00 -3.03
N GLN A 130 -9.57 -3.64 -1.98
CA GLN A 130 -8.92 -4.78 -1.35
C GLN A 130 -8.88 -6.00 -2.26
N GLU A 131 -9.93 -6.23 -3.05
CA GLU A 131 -10.03 -7.39 -3.95
C GLU A 131 -9.05 -7.26 -5.10
N GLU A 132 -8.91 -6.06 -5.66
CA GLU A 132 -7.95 -5.79 -6.73
C GLU A 132 -6.49 -5.87 -6.25
N LEU A 133 -6.23 -5.62 -4.96
CA LEU A 133 -4.88 -5.67 -4.40
C LEU A 133 -4.41 -7.09 -4.05
N GLN A 134 -5.33 -8.04 -3.82
CA GLN A 134 -5.00 -9.44 -3.50
C GLN A 134 -3.95 -10.09 -4.43
N PRO A 135 -4.03 -9.99 -5.77
CA PRO A 135 -3.04 -10.58 -6.65
C PRO A 135 -1.66 -9.91 -6.57
N TRP A 136 -1.59 -8.65 -6.10
CA TRP A 136 -0.35 -7.88 -5.98
C TRP A 136 0.44 -8.18 -4.72
N LEU A 137 -0.15 -8.83 -3.71
CA LEU A 137 0.46 -8.94 -2.38
C LEU A 137 1.75 -9.71 -2.38
N LYS A 138 1.79 -10.80 -3.15
CA LYS A 138 2.98 -11.64 -3.32
C LYS A 138 4.13 -10.85 -3.95
N TYR A 139 3.83 -10.11 -5.02
CA TYR A 139 4.81 -9.24 -5.67
C TYR A 139 5.26 -8.12 -4.74
N LEU A 140 4.34 -7.44 -4.06
CA LEU A 140 4.64 -6.38 -3.10
C LEU A 140 5.49 -6.88 -1.94
N LYS A 141 5.29 -8.10 -1.47
CA LYS A 141 6.14 -8.70 -0.44
C LYS A 141 7.58 -8.83 -0.90
N LEU A 142 7.81 -9.40 -2.08
CA LEU A 142 9.15 -9.53 -2.66
C LEU A 142 9.79 -8.15 -2.89
N PHE A 143 9.05 -7.23 -3.51
CA PHE A 143 9.52 -5.89 -3.83
C PHE A 143 9.85 -5.05 -2.59
N LEU A 144 8.96 -5.01 -1.59
CA LEU A 144 9.21 -4.26 -0.35
C LEU A 144 10.35 -4.88 0.46
N THR A 145 10.49 -6.21 0.46
CA THR A 145 11.63 -6.87 1.11
C THR A 145 12.95 -6.51 0.42
N ALA A 146 12.95 -6.38 -0.90
CA ALA A 146 14.09 -5.89 -1.64
C ALA A 146 14.43 -4.43 -1.22
N LEU A 147 13.43 -3.55 -1.18
CA LEU A 147 13.64 -2.15 -0.80
C LEU A 147 14.15 -1.97 0.64
N THR A 148 13.74 -2.80 1.60
CA THR A 148 14.21 -2.70 2.99
C THR A 148 15.67 -3.13 3.16
N LYS A 149 16.22 -3.91 2.23
CA LYS A 149 17.64 -4.32 2.23
C LYS A 149 18.57 -3.28 1.61
N ILE A 150 18.03 -2.33 0.84
CA ILE A 150 18.82 -1.26 0.24
C ILE A 150 19.27 -0.31 1.37
N PRO A 151 20.58 0.02 1.46
CA PRO A 151 21.06 0.94 2.48
C PRO A 151 20.44 2.32 2.28
N CYS A 152 19.96 2.93 3.36
CA CYS A 152 19.51 4.32 3.33
C CYS A 152 20.68 5.23 2.96
N SER A 153 20.53 6.01 1.89
CA SER A 153 21.45 7.08 1.58
C SER A 153 21.29 8.25 2.56
N SER A 154 22.34 9.06 2.68
CA SER A 154 22.28 10.34 3.41
C SER A 154 21.14 11.20 2.87
N THR A 155 20.53 12.04 3.72
CA THR A 155 19.49 12.98 3.32
C THR A 155 19.93 13.81 2.12
N GLN A 156 19.21 13.69 1.00
CA GLN A 156 19.45 14.40 -0.25
C GLN A 156 18.16 15.05 -0.74
N VAL A 157 18.28 16.17 -1.46
CA VAL A 157 17.13 16.81 -2.12
C VAL A 157 16.79 16.04 -3.39
N VAL A 158 15.54 15.59 -3.50
CA VAL A 158 15.01 14.85 -4.66
C VAL A 158 13.93 15.71 -5.34
N TRP A 159 13.99 15.79 -6.66
CA TRP A 159 12.96 16.44 -7.49
C TRP A 159 12.02 15.38 -8.06
N ARG A 160 10.73 15.68 -8.11
CA ARG A 160 9.68 14.83 -8.67
C ARG A 160 8.84 15.62 -9.65
#